data_AF-A0A1Z4MWM3-F1
#
_entry.id   AF-A0A1Z4MWM3-F1
#
_cell.length_a   1.000
_cell.length_b   1.000
_cell.length_c   1.000
_cell.angle_alpha   90.00
_cell.angle_beta   90.00
_cell.angle_gamma   90.00
#
_symmetry.space_group_name_H-M   'P 1'
#
loop_
_entity.id
_entity.type
_entity.pdbx_description
1 polymer ?
#
loop_
_entity_poly.entity_id
_entity_poly.type
_entity_poly.pdbx_seq_one_letter_code
_entity_poly.pdbx_strand_id
1 'polypeptide(L)'
;MVKRFTTVNTALTLKVVGIVLILSFLLDFAILLLPFQPTDRAWQINLATALVDRGIVPLVGFGILFAAYWIETDGDSDRTPSLDLRFPAFVLSSILGLMFLLIFPLHLNNVNQAKTQAVNQINQDADQAENQLNNRLSQLQAQLNTDQGKAQLEQLRNQTKTQLTEILKDEQKYKQALESPQVPPAVKDLLKKAKADPKVLDKAIQEQTDVQALRNQQLSQVRQRKEEAEKQARDNAWKSGIRTGISSLLLSLGYIIIGWTGLKGMGTFQSSGRKTPAPR
;
A
#
# COMPACT_ATOMS: atom_id res chain seq x y z
N MET A 1 14.10 53.98 13.87
CA MET A 1 14.97 52.88 14.33
C MET A 1 14.22 51.57 14.60
N VAL A 2 13.03 51.59 15.22
CA VAL A 2 12.25 50.37 15.54
C VAL A 2 11.99 49.45 14.34
N LYS A 3 11.53 50.01 13.19
CA LYS A 3 11.27 49.22 11.97
C LYS A 3 12.50 48.49 11.41
N ARG A 4 13.72 48.99 11.64
CA ARG A 4 14.96 48.35 11.14
C ARG A 4 15.38 47.18 12.02
N PHE A 5 15.26 47.32 13.34
CA PHE A 5 15.55 46.25 14.29
C PHE A 5 14.58 45.06 14.16
N THR A 6 13.29 45.31 13.94
CA THR A 6 12.32 44.23 13.71
C THR A 6 12.59 43.48 12.40
N THR A 7 12.95 44.15 11.30
CA THR A 7 13.27 43.50 10.02
C THR A 7 14.51 42.59 10.14
N VAL A 8 15.55 43.04 10.83
CA VAL A 8 16.79 42.27 11.03
C VAL A 8 16.55 41.03 11.90
N ASN A 9 15.84 41.16 13.01
CA ASN A 9 15.49 40.02 13.86
C ASN A 9 14.58 39.03 13.13
N THR A 10 13.70 39.52 12.27
CA THR A 10 12.83 38.69 11.43
C THR A 10 13.66 37.87 10.44
N ALA A 11 14.58 38.49 9.69
CA ALA A 11 15.43 37.78 8.74
C ALA A 11 16.31 36.70 9.41
N LEU A 12 16.91 37.01 10.57
CA LEU A 12 17.69 36.04 11.32
C LEU A 12 16.84 34.85 11.79
N THR A 13 15.62 35.11 12.29
CA THR A 13 14.70 34.06 12.71
C THR A 13 14.31 33.15 11.54
N LEU A 14 13.99 33.72 10.38
CA LEU A 14 13.67 32.93 9.19
C LEU A 14 14.86 32.08 8.72
N LYS A 15 16.08 32.61 8.72
CA LYS A 15 17.29 31.81 8.39
C LYS A 15 17.44 30.62 9.33
N VAL A 16 17.32 30.83 10.64
CA VAL A 16 17.43 29.75 11.64
C VAL A 16 16.36 28.69 11.41
N VAL A 17 15.10 29.10 11.23
CA VAL A 17 13.99 28.16 10.96
C VAL A 17 14.25 27.36 9.68
N GLY A 18 14.65 28.03 8.59
CA GLY A 18 14.95 27.36 7.32
C GLY A 18 16.09 26.34 7.44
N ILE A 19 17.17 26.70 8.13
CA ILE A 19 18.32 25.81 8.38
C ILE A 19 17.89 24.60 9.22
N VAL A 20 17.13 24.82 10.29
CA VAL A 20 16.66 23.73 11.16
C VAL A 20 15.79 22.74 10.39
N LEU A 21 14.90 23.21 9.51
CA LEU A 21 14.06 22.32 8.68
C LEU A 21 14.92 21.46 7.73
N ILE A 22 15.92 22.06 7.08
CA ILE A 22 16.82 21.34 6.17
C ILE A 22 17.64 20.31 6.95
N LEU A 23 18.26 20.71 8.07
CA LEU A 23 19.08 19.83 8.88
C LEU A 23 18.27 18.70 9.52
N SER A 24 17.03 18.96 9.94
CA SER A 24 16.15 17.93 10.50
C SER A 24 15.88 16.83 9.48
N PHE A 25 15.60 17.20 8.22
CA PHE A 25 15.43 16.21 7.15
C PHE A 25 16.72 15.42 6.88
N LEU A 26 17.89 16.08 6.86
CA LEU A 26 19.16 15.39 6.63
C LEU A 26 19.49 14.42 7.75
N LEU A 27 19.19 14.78 9.00
CA LEU A 27 19.34 13.89 10.15
C LEU A 27 18.41 12.68 10.04
N ASP A 28 17.13 12.91 9.73
CA ASP A 28 16.16 11.84 9.50
C ASP A 28 16.61 10.90 8.38
N PHE A 29 17.13 11.46 7.29
CA PHE A 29 17.67 10.68 6.17
C PHE A 29 18.87 9.84 6.61
N ALA A 30 19.79 10.40 7.40
CA ALA A 30 20.94 9.65 7.93
C ALA A 30 20.49 8.49 8.83
N ILE A 31 19.46 8.69 9.65
CA ILE A 31 18.89 7.65 10.51
C ILE A 31 18.27 6.53 9.66
N LEU A 32 17.53 6.88 8.61
CA LEU A 32 16.94 5.90 7.68
C LEU A 32 17.99 5.07 6.92
N LEU A 33 19.21 5.61 6.77
CA LEU A 33 20.32 4.94 6.11
C LEU A 33 21.06 3.94 7.01
N LEU A 34 20.89 3.98 8.34
CA LEU A 34 21.58 3.08 9.28
C LEU A 34 21.37 1.59 8.98
N PRO A 35 20.14 1.09 8.70
CA PRO A 35 19.95 -0.28 8.24
C PRO A 35 20.27 -0.41 6.75
N PHE A 36 21.50 -0.08 6.32
CA PHE A 36 21.86 -0.01 4.90
C PHE A 36 21.76 -1.39 4.21
N GLN A 37 20.66 -1.61 3.48
CA GLN A 37 20.35 -2.86 2.79
C GLN A 37 19.97 -2.60 1.32
N PRO A 38 20.93 -2.15 0.48
CA PRO A 38 20.64 -1.75 -0.89
C PRO A 38 20.16 -2.91 -1.79
N THR A 39 20.32 -4.15 -1.37
CA THR A 39 19.80 -5.34 -2.06
C THR A 39 18.37 -5.71 -1.67
N ASP A 40 17.88 -5.23 -0.51
CA ASP A 40 16.52 -5.51 -0.05
C ASP A 40 15.52 -4.54 -0.70
N ARG A 41 14.54 -5.10 -1.41
CA ARG A 41 13.49 -4.33 -2.10
C ARG A 41 12.54 -3.65 -1.13
N ALA A 42 12.21 -4.29 -0.01
CA ALA A 42 11.36 -3.71 1.01
C ALA A 42 12.06 -2.50 1.64
N TRP A 43 13.36 -2.62 1.92
CA TRP A 43 14.16 -1.48 2.38
C TRP A 43 14.17 -0.34 1.36
N GLN A 44 14.43 -0.62 0.08
CA GLN A 44 14.42 0.41 -0.97
C GLN A 44 13.06 1.11 -1.10
N ILE A 45 11.95 0.36 -1.03
CA ILE A 45 10.59 0.91 -1.09
C ILE A 45 10.34 1.81 0.12
N ASN A 46 10.69 1.34 1.33
CA ASN A 46 10.49 2.11 2.57
C ASN A 46 11.33 3.39 2.60
N LEU A 47 12.60 3.31 2.21
CA LEU A 47 13.49 4.48 2.12
C LEU A 47 12.92 5.51 1.15
N ALA A 48 12.55 5.09 -0.06
CA ALA A 48 11.99 5.98 -1.08
C ALA A 48 10.67 6.61 -0.63
N THR A 49 9.74 5.84 -0.06
CA THR A 49 8.48 6.38 0.46
C THR A 49 8.70 7.37 1.60
N ALA A 50 9.56 7.05 2.57
CA ALA A 50 9.86 7.94 3.70
C ALA A 50 10.54 9.25 3.24
N LEU A 51 11.48 9.15 2.31
CA LEU A 51 12.16 10.31 1.71
C LEU A 51 11.18 11.24 1.01
N VAL A 52 10.28 10.68 0.21
CA VAL A 52 9.28 11.44 -0.55
C VAL A 52 8.25 12.07 0.38
N ASP A 53 7.74 11.33 1.37
CA ASP A 53 6.76 11.85 2.32
C ASP A 53 7.32 13.03 3.14
N ARG A 54 8.62 13.02 3.47
CA ARG A 54 9.28 14.11 4.22
C ARG A 54 9.98 15.14 3.33
N GLY A 55 10.04 14.90 2.03
CA GLY A 55 10.79 15.73 1.07
C GLY A 55 10.26 17.16 0.96
N ILE A 56 9.02 17.42 1.37
CA ILE A 56 8.45 18.77 1.40
C ILE A 56 9.06 19.67 2.48
N VAL A 57 9.53 19.08 3.58
CA VAL A 57 10.08 19.80 4.74
C VAL A 57 11.32 20.64 4.36
N PRO A 58 12.36 20.09 3.71
CA PRO A 58 13.48 20.89 3.26
C PRO A 58 13.09 21.91 2.18
N LEU A 59 12.07 21.62 1.35
CA LEU A 59 11.62 22.53 0.30
C LEU A 59 11.08 23.82 0.90
N VAL A 60 10.24 23.71 1.93
CA VAL A 60 9.77 24.84 2.73
C VAL A 60 10.95 25.52 3.42
N GLY A 61 11.89 24.75 3.97
CA GLY A 61 13.12 25.27 4.57
C GLY A 61 13.92 26.16 3.63
N PHE A 62 14.12 25.73 2.37
CA PHE A 62 14.76 26.53 1.32
C PHE A 62 13.97 27.80 1.00
N GLY A 63 12.64 27.70 0.87
CA GLY A 63 11.79 28.87 0.61
C GLY A 63 11.93 29.94 1.69
N ILE A 64 11.89 29.54 2.97
CA ILE A 64 12.06 30.44 4.12
C ILE A 64 13.48 31.02 4.14
N LEU A 65 14.50 30.19 3.90
CA LEU A 65 15.90 30.61 3.88
C LEU A 65 16.14 31.69 2.81
N PHE A 66 15.65 31.48 1.59
CA PHE A 66 15.81 32.45 0.50
C PHE A 66 14.97 33.71 0.71
N ALA A 67 13.75 33.60 1.26
CA ALA A 67 12.96 34.77 1.64
C ALA A 67 13.71 35.64 2.67
N ALA A 68 14.40 35.02 3.63
CA ALA A 68 15.20 35.73 4.61
C ALA A 68 16.38 36.51 3.97
N TYR A 69 17.08 35.88 3.02
CA TYR A 69 18.15 36.54 2.27
C TYR A 69 17.63 37.69 1.41
N TRP A 70 16.43 37.57 0.84
CA TRP A 70 15.81 38.65 0.08
C TRP A 70 15.48 39.86 0.96
N ILE A 71 14.86 39.64 2.13
CA ILE A 71 14.54 40.70 3.12
C ILE A 71 15.79 41.43 3.59
N GLU A 72 16.91 40.73 3.74
CA GLU A 72 18.18 41.31 4.17
C GLU A 72 18.84 42.15 3.06
N THR A 73 18.63 41.81 1.79
CA THR A 73 19.22 42.53 0.64
C THR A 73 18.55 43.90 0.41
N ASP A 74 17.27 44.04 0.74
CA ASP A 74 16.54 45.33 0.68
C ASP A 74 16.88 46.27 1.86
N GLY A 75 17.52 45.74 2.91
CA GLY A 75 17.98 46.50 4.07
C GLY A 75 19.44 46.91 3.92
N ASP A 76 19.68 48.10 3.35
CA ASP A 76 21.00 48.75 3.23
C ASP A 76 21.84 48.57 4.52
N SER A 77 22.71 47.57 4.54
CA SER A 77 23.46 47.17 5.73
C SER A 77 24.90 46.86 5.37
N ASP A 78 25.73 47.86 5.65
CA ASP A 78 27.18 47.94 5.60
C ASP A 78 27.84 46.98 6.63
N ARG A 79 27.51 45.68 6.55
CA ARG A 79 27.94 44.65 7.50
C ARG A 79 28.88 43.62 6.87
N THR A 80 29.80 43.16 7.72
CA THR A 80 30.79 42.09 7.51
C THR A 80 30.17 40.83 6.89
N PRO A 81 30.93 40.11 6.04
CA PRO A 81 30.43 38.95 5.28
C PRO A 81 29.97 37.86 6.24
N SER A 82 28.65 37.73 6.42
CA SER A 82 28.08 36.52 7.00
C SER A 82 28.31 35.36 6.02
N LEU A 83 28.49 34.15 6.56
CA LEU A 83 28.64 32.93 5.77
C LEU A 83 27.48 32.85 4.76
N ASP A 84 27.80 32.94 3.46
CA ASP A 84 26.80 32.93 2.41
C ASP A 84 26.35 31.49 2.13
N LEU A 85 25.31 31.05 2.85
CA LEU A 85 24.75 29.71 2.67
C LEU A 85 23.92 29.57 1.38
N ARG A 86 23.72 30.62 0.59
CA ARG A 86 22.89 30.54 -0.63
C ARG A 86 23.47 29.58 -1.65
N PHE A 87 24.78 29.64 -1.89
CA PHE A 87 25.46 28.72 -2.81
C PHE A 87 25.33 27.24 -2.38
N PRO A 88 25.74 26.82 -1.17
CA PRO A 88 25.57 25.44 -0.74
C PRO A 88 24.10 25.02 -0.66
N ALA A 89 23.18 25.95 -0.36
CA ALA A 89 21.74 25.67 -0.38
C ALA A 89 21.23 25.37 -1.80
N PHE A 90 21.65 26.12 -2.83
CA PHE A 90 21.28 25.82 -4.20
C PHE A 90 21.88 24.51 -4.72
N VAL A 91 23.15 24.24 -4.39
CA VAL A 91 23.80 22.95 -4.72
C VAL A 91 23.04 21.79 -4.07
N LEU A 92 22.73 21.90 -2.78
CA LEU A 92 21.96 20.89 -2.05
C LEU A 92 20.57 20.70 -2.64
N SER A 93 19.87 21.79 -3.00
CA SER A 93 18.59 21.74 -3.68
C SER A 93 18.69 20.98 -5.01
N SER A 94 19.71 21.24 -5.83
CA SER A 94 19.94 20.52 -7.09
C SER A 94 20.19 19.03 -6.86
N ILE A 95 20.99 18.66 -5.84
CA ILE A 95 21.26 17.25 -5.50
C ILE A 95 19.96 16.56 -5.08
N LEU A 96 19.16 17.18 -4.21
CA LEU A 96 17.87 16.64 -3.79
C LEU A 96 16.90 16.50 -4.97
N GLY A 97 16.86 17.47 -5.86
CA GLY A 97 16.04 17.41 -7.08
C GLY A 97 16.38 16.21 -7.97
N LEU A 98 17.68 15.98 -8.21
CA LEU A 98 18.16 14.80 -8.93
C LEU A 98 17.87 13.50 -8.18
N MET A 99 18.04 13.49 -6.86
CA MET A 99 17.72 12.33 -6.02
C MET A 99 16.23 11.95 -6.15
N PHE A 100 15.31 12.91 -6.00
CA PHE A 100 13.87 12.67 -6.15
C PHE A 100 13.48 12.25 -7.57
N LEU A 101 14.18 12.76 -8.58
CA LEU A 101 13.99 12.33 -9.97
C LEU A 101 14.38 10.85 -10.16
N LEU A 102 15.50 10.41 -9.57
CA LEU A 102 15.97 9.02 -9.64
C LEU A 102 15.14 8.05 -8.80
N ILE A 103 14.55 8.51 -7.70
CA ILE A 103 13.65 7.70 -6.86
C ILE A 103 12.44 7.23 -7.67
N PHE A 104 11.92 8.06 -8.58
CA PHE A 104 10.73 7.72 -9.39
C PHE A 104 10.86 6.39 -10.17
N PRO A 105 11.82 6.22 -11.10
CA PRO A 105 11.94 4.97 -11.86
C PRO A 105 12.34 3.78 -10.98
N LEU A 106 13.15 4.01 -9.93
CA LEU A 106 13.59 2.95 -9.01
C LEU A 106 12.42 2.41 -8.18
N HIS A 107 11.62 3.30 -7.58
CA HIS A 107 10.47 2.92 -6.76
C HIS A 107 9.42 2.18 -7.59
N LEU A 108 9.09 2.68 -8.78
CA LEU A 108 8.10 2.05 -9.65
C LEU A 108 8.52 0.63 -10.07
N ASN A 109 9.80 0.44 -10.42
CA ASN A 109 10.33 -0.87 -10.76
C ASN A 109 10.26 -1.85 -9.57
N ASN A 110 10.66 -1.40 -8.38
CA ASN A 110 10.63 -2.23 -7.18
C ASN A 110 9.21 -2.62 -6.76
N VAL A 111 8.28 -1.67 -6.78
CA VAL A 111 6.86 -1.92 -6.47
C VAL A 111 6.25 -2.88 -7.48
N ASN A 112 6.58 -2.75 -8.76
CA ASN A 112 6.08 -3.66 -9.78
C ASN A 112 6.63 -5.08 -9.61
N GLN A 113 7.90 -5.23 -9.27
CA GLN A 113 8.49 -6.54 -8.95
C GLN A 113 7.85 -7.17 -7.71
N ALA A 114 7.70 -6.39 -6.62
CA ALA A 114 7.04 -6.85 -5.40
C ALA A 114 5.59 -7.30 -5.67
N LYS A 115 4.86 -6.55 -6.50
CA LYS A 115 3.51 -6.93 -6.97
C LYS A 115 3.52 -8.26 -7.72
N THR A 116 4.43 -8.43 -8.68
CA THR A 116 4.54 -9.68 -9.45
C THR A 116 4.88 -10.86 -8.55
N GLN A 117 5.80 -10.68 -7.61
CA GLN A 117 6.13 -11.71 -6.62
C GLN A 117 4.92 -12.08 -5.75
N ALA A 118 4.20 -11.10 -5.22
CA ALA A 118 3.00 -11.33 -4.41
C ALA A 118 1.90 -12.05 -5.21
N VAL A 119 1.63 -11.62 -6.44
CA VAL A 119 0.64 -12.27 -7.31
C VAL A 119 1.07 -13.70 -7.65
N ASN A 120 2.35 -13.94 -7.94
CA ASN A 120 2.85 -15.28 -8.20
C ASN A 120 2.71 -16.20 -6.98
N GLN A 121 3.00 -15.71 -5.78
CA GLN A 121 2.80 -16.46 -4.53
C GLN A 121 1.33 -16.79 -4.31
N ILE A 122 0.43 -15.82 -4.48
CA ILE A 122 -1.04 -16.02 -4.37
C ILE A 122 -1.51 -17.07 -5.36
N ASN A 123 -1.00 -17.04 -6.60
CA ASN A 123 -1.32 -18.05 -7.60
C ASN A 123 -0.85 -19.45 -7.17
N GLN A 124 0.40 -19.58 -6.72
CA GLN A 124 0.95 -20.86 -6.26
C GLN A 124 0.18 -21.41 -5.05
N ASP A 125 -0.12 -20.56 -4.06
CA ASP A 125 -0.85 -20.95 -2.86
C ASP A 125 -2.28 -21.41 -3.20
N ALA A 126 -2.94 -20.69 -4.11
CA ALA A 126 -4.27 -21.06 -4.59
C ALA A 126 -4.25 -22.37 -5.39
N ASP A 127 -3.28 -22.57 -6.28
CA ASP A 127 -3.15 -23.80 -7.07
C ASP A 127 -2.85 -25.01 -6.15
N GLN A 128 -2.02 -24.82 -5.13
CA GLN A 128 -1.78 -25.84 -4.10
C GLN A 128 -3.07 -26.16 -3.31
N ALA A 129 -3.82 -25.14 -2.90
CA ALA A 129 -5.09 -25.32 -2.20
C ALA A 129 -6.13 -26.04 -3.07
N GLU A 130 -6.27 -25.66 -4.34
CA GLU A 130 -7.15 -26.32 -5.30
C GLU A 130 -6.77 -27.81 -5.48
N ASN A 131 -5.47 -28.10 -5.62
CA ASN A 131 -4.99 -29.48 -5.77
C ASN A 131 -5.23 -30.33 -4.52
N GLN A 132 -4.94 -29.80 -3.33
CA GLN A 132 -5.21 -30.48 -2.07
C GLN A 132 -6.71 -30.75 -1.89
N LEU A 133 -7.55 -29.77 -2.22
CA LEU A 133 -9.00 -29.88 -2.17
C LEU A 133 -9.52 -30.95 -3.15
N ASN A 134 -9.06 -30.91 -4.39
CA ASN A 134 -9.41 -31.88 -5.42
C ASN A 134 -9.00 -33.30 -5.02
N ASN A 135 -7.81 -33.48 -4.45
CA ASN A 135 -7.36 -34.78 -3.95
C ASN A 135 -8.24 -35.31 -2.82
N ARG A 136 -8.55 -34.49 -1.81
CA ARG A 136 -9.43 -34.86 -0.68
C ARG A 136 -10.84 -35.23 -1.16
N LEU A 137 -11.42 -34.42 -2.03
CA LEU A 137 -12.76 -34.66 -2.56
C LEU A 137 -12.80 -35.87 -3.51
N SER A 138 -11.72 -36.14 -4.25
CA SER A 138 -11.62 -37.33 -5.11
C SER A 138 -11.48 -38.61 -4.29
N GLN A 139 -10.72 -38.57 -3.19
CA GLN A 139 -10.65 -39.68 -2.22
C GLN A 139 -12.01 -39.93 -1.56
N LEU A 140 -12.70 -38.86 -1.14
CA LEU A 140 -14.05 -38.97 -0.59
C LEU A 140 -15.04 -39.55 -1.61
N GLN A 141 -15.01 -39.07 -2.86
CA GLN A 141 -15.84 -39.61 -3.94
C GLN A 141 -15.54 -41.09 -4.20
N ALA A 142 -14.26 -41.48 -4.21
CA ALA A 142 -13.86 -42.87 -4.42
C ALA A 142 -14.37 -43.77 -3.28
N GLN A 143 -14.28 -43.30 -2.02
CA GLN A 143 -14.79 -44.01 -0.86
C GLN A 143 -16.32 -44.16 -0.90
N LEU A 144 -17.02 -43.09 -1.27
CA LEU A 144 -18.48 -43.09 -1.42
C LEU A 144 -18.97 -43.88 -2.64
N ASN A 145 -18.13 -44.12 -3.65
CA ASN A 145 -18.47 -44.94 -4.81
C ASN A 145 -18.41 -46.45 -4.53
N THR A 146 -17.83 -46.88 -3.41
CA THR A 146 -17.85 -48.28 -2.97
C THR A 146 -19.24 -48.70 -2.48
N ASP A 147 -19.59 -49.99 -2.56
CA ASP A 147 -20.90 -50.48 -2.09
C ASP A 147 -21.13 -50.21 -0.59
N GLN A 148 -20.07 -50.32 0.22
CA GLN A 148 -20.11 -49.97 1.64
C GLN A 148 -20.27 -48.46 1.87
N GLY A 149 -19.61 -47.63 1.07
CA GLY A 149 -19.72 -46.17 1.14
C GLY A 149 -21.11 -45.66 0.76
N LYS A 150 -21.70 -46.21 -0.32
CA LYS A 150 -23.08 -45.92 -0.71
C LYS A 150 -24.06 -46.33 0.38
N ALA A 151 -23.91 -47.53 0.95
CA ALA A 151 -24.78 -48.01 2.03
C ALA A 151 -24.70 -47.11 3.29
N GLN A 152 -23.51 -46.67 3.68
CA GLN A 152 -23.34 -45.72 4.80
C GLN A 152 -23.97 -44.36 4.51
N LEU A 153 -23.81 -43.86 3.28
CA LEU A 153 -24.40 -42.60 2.84
C LEU A 153 -25.93 -42.66 2.86
N GLU A 154 -26.51 -43.74 2.33
CA GLU A 154 -27.94 -44.02 2.34
C GLU A 154 -28.47 -44.13 3.78
N GLN A 155 -27.73 -44.79 4.66
CA GLN A 155 -28.08 -44.92 6.07
C GLN A 155 -28.08 -43.54 6.78
N LEU A 156 -27.05 -42.72 6.56
CA LEU A 156 -26.97 -41.37 7.11
C LEU A 156 -28.12 -40.49 6.58
N ARG A 157 -28.43 -40.61 5.28
CA ARG A 157 -29.55 -39.93 4.64
C ARG A 157 -30.87 -40.29 5.31
N ASN A 158 -31.11 -41.58 5.51
CA ASN A 158 -32.32 -42.10 6.13
C ASN A 158 -32.42 -41.73 7.61
N GLN A 159 -31.32 -41.77 8.37
CA GLN A 159 -31.30 -41.34 9.77
C GLN A 159 -31.64 -39.85 9.90
N THR A 160 -31.02 -39.01 9.07
CA THR A 160 -31.26 -37.56 9.04
C THR A 160 -32.72 -37.26 8.65
N LYS A 161 -33.23 -37.94 7.63
CA LYS A 161 -34.64 -37.83 7.20
C LYS A 161 -35.59 -38.21 8.32
N THR A 162 -35.35 -39.33 9.02
CA THR A 162 -36.20 -39.78 10.14
C THR A 162 -36.20 -38.79 11.29
N GLN A 163 -35.02 -38.31 11.72
CA GLN A 163 -34.90 -37.32 12.79
C GLN A 163 -35.65 -36.02 12.46
N LEU A 164 -35.46 -35.49 11.25
CA LEU A 164 -36.15 -34.27 10.82
C LEU A 164 -37.66 -34.49 10.65
N THR A 165 -38.09 -35.66 10.17
CA THR A 165 -39.51 -36.01 10.04
C THR A 165 -40.17 -36.17 11.41
N GLU A 166 -39.46 -36.71 12.41
CA GLU A 166 -39.95 -36.83 13.78
C GLU A 166 -40.15 -35.45 14.42
N ILE A 167 -39.19 -34.54 14.23
CA ILE A 167 -39.32 -33.14 14.66
C ILE A 167 -40.50 -32.46 13.97
N LEU A 168 -40.75 -32.74 12.68
CA LEU A 168 -41.88 -32.17 11.94
C LEU A 168 -43.25 -32.73 12.36
N LYS A 169 -43.31 -33.98 12.84
CA LYS A 169 -44.54 -34.63 13.31
C LYS A 169 -44.94 -34.22 14.72
N ASP A 170 -43.96 -33.92 15.58
CA ASP A 170 -44.18 -33.50 16.95
C ASP A 170 -44.22 -31.96 17.03
N GLU A 171 -45.43 -31.42 17.22
CA GLU A 171 -45.67 -29.97 17.25
C GLU A 171 -44.90 -29.27 18.39
N GLN A 172 -44.62 -29.96 19.51
CA GLN A 172 -43.83 -29.40 20.59
C GLN A 172 -42.34 -29.37 20.24
N LYS A 173 -41.79 -30.47 19.70
CA LYS A 173 -40.40 -30.51 19.24
C LYS A 173 -40.14 -29.54 18.08
N TYR A 174 -41.09 -29.38 17.16
CA TYR A 174 -41.00 -28.41 16.06
C TYR A 174 -40.86 -26.97 16.58
N LYS A 175 -41.73 -26.56 17.52
CA LYS A 175 -41.65 -25.23 18.14
C LYS A 175 -40.34 -25.03 18.91
N GLN A 176 -39.92 -26.05 19.67
CA GLN A 176 -38.67 -26.03 20.42
C GLN A 176 -37.43 -25.93 19.51
N ALA A 177 -37.42 -26.61 18.36
CA ALA A 177 -36.34 -26.52 17.38
C ALA A 177 -36.25 -25.14 16.70
N LEU A 178 -37.40 -24.49 16.46
CA LEU A 178 -37.44 -23.14 15.90
C LEU A 178 -36.99 -22.07 16.91
N GLU A 179 -37.34 -22.24 18.19
CA GLU A 179 -37.00 -21.31 19.27
C GLU A 179 -35.59 -21.54 19.84
N SER A 180 -35.02 -22.75 19.69
CA SER A 180 -33.69 -23.07 20.19
C SER A 180 -32.60 -22.21 19.54
N PRO A 181 -31.75 -21.52 20.33
CA PRO A 181 -30.60 -20.78 19.81
C PRO A 181 -29.52 -21.66 19.18
N GLN A 182 -29.53 -22.95 19.50
CA GLN A 182 -28.49 -23.90 19.10
C GLN A 182 -28.71 -24.46 17.68
N VAL A 183 -29.90 -24.26 17.10
CA VAL A 183 -30.22 -24.72 15.74
C VAL A 183 -29.81 -23.64 14.74
N PRO A 184 -28.97 -23.96 13.74
CA PRO A 184 -28.56 -23.00 12.72
C PRO A 184 -29.75 -22.42 11.95
N PRO A 185 -29.71 -21.13 11.53
CA PRO A 185 -30.81 -20.49 10.81
C PRO A 185 -31.24 -21.24 9.55
N ALA A 186 -30.28 -21.79 8.80
CA ALA A 186 -30.53 -22.58 7.60
C ALA A 186 -31.40 -23.83 7.87
N VAL A 187 -31.21 -24.49 9.02
CA VAL A 187 -32.00 -25.66 9.42
C VAL A 187 -33.42 -25.25 9.82
N LYS A 188 -33.58 -24.10 10.47
CA LYS A 188 -34.91 -23.56 10.83
C LYS A 188 -35.75 -23.23 9.60
N ASP A 189 -35.15 -22.58 8.60
CA ASP A 189 -35.84 -22.27 7.34
C ASP A 189 -36.18 -23.53 6.55
N LEU A 190 -35.32 -24.54 6.61
CA LEU A 190 -35.55 -25.84 5.99
C LEU A 190 -36.72 -26.58 6.68
N LEU A 191 -36.80 -26.55 8.02
CA LEU A 191 -37.93 -27.10 8.78
C LEU A 191 -39.26 -26.40 8.45
N LYS A 192 -39.27 -25.07 8.34
CA LYS A 192 -40.47 -24.31 7.93
C LYS A 192 -40.96 -24.70 6.54
N LYS A 193 -40.04 -24.79 5.56
CA LYS A 193 -40.36 -25.19 4.19
C LYS A 193 -40.78 -26.65 4.09
N ALA A 194 -40.12 -27.53 4.84
CA ALA A 194 -40.44 -28.96 4.89
C ALA A 194 -41.81 -29.25 5.53
N LYS A 195 -42.31 -28.39 6.43
CA LYS A 195 -43.68 -28.48 6.97
C LYS A 195 -44.75 -28.21 5.89
N ALA A 196 -44.44 -27.39 4.89
CA ALA A 196 -45.34 -27.09 3.77
C ALA A 196 -45.19 -28.10 2.61
N ASP A 197 -43.98 -28.57 2.33
CA ASP A 197 -43.72 -29.61 1.33
C ASP A 197 -42.64 -30.59 1.79
N PRO A 198 -42.99 -31.86 2.10
CA PRO A 198 -42.03 -32.86 2.55
C PRO A 198 -40.99 -33.22 1.48
N LYS A 199 -41.23 -32.92 0.20
CA LYS A 199 -40.24 -33.14 -0.88
C LYS A 199 -39.05 -32.17 -0.81
N VAL A 200 -39.21 -31.02 -0.17
CA VAL A 200 -38.11 -30.05 0.03
C VAL A 200 -37.04 -30.64 0.95
N LEU A 201 -37.45 -31.44 1.94
CA LEU A 201 -36.53 -32.17 2.81
C LEU A 201 -35.69 -33.17 2.00
N ASP A 202 -36.34 -33.93 1.13
CA ASP A 202 -35.66 -34.94 0.30
C ASP A 202 -34.65 -34.31 -0.67
N LYS A 203 -35.02 -33.18 -1.30
CA LYS A 203 -34.13 -32.42 -2.19
C LYS A 203 -32.96 -31.79 -1.45
N ALA A 204 -33.19 -31.15 -0.31
CA ALA A 204 -32.12 -30.49 0.43
C ALA A 204 -31.12 -31.49 1.03
N ILE A 205 -31.59 -32.64 1.49
CA ILE A 205 -30.71 -33.73 1.92
C ILE A 205 -29.93 -34.27 0.70
N GLN A 206 -30.53 -34.36 -0.49
CA GLN A 206 -29.82 -34.77 -1.70
C GLN A 206 -28.72 -33.79 -2.10
N GLU A 207 -29.03 -32.49 -2.09
CA GLU A 207 -28.09 -31.42 -2.42
C GLU A 207 -26.94 -31.32 -1.42
N GLN A 208 -27.21 -31.49 -0.12
CA GLN A 208 -26.16 -31.51 0.91
C GLN A 208 -25.23 -32.72 0.81
N THR A 209 -25.73 -33.81 0.24
CA THR A 209 -24.98 -35.05 0.07
C THR A 209 -24.28 -35.12 -1.29
N ASP A 210 -24.50 -34.13 -2.15
CA ASP A 210 -23.87 -34.07 -3.48
C ASP A 210 -22.43 -33.55 -3.38
N VAL A 211 -21.49 -34.47 -3.49
CA VAL A 211 -20.04 -34.21 -3.47
C VAL A 211 -19.63 -33.27 -4.61
N GLN A 212 -20.32 -33.26 -5.75
CA GLN A 212 -20.03 -32.34 -6.86
C GLN A 212 -20.44 -30.91 -6.54
N ALA A 213 -21.59 -30.71 -5.89
CA ALA A 213 -22.02 -29.38 -5.44
C ALA A 213 -21.05 -28.82 -4.39
N LEU A 214 -20.65 -29.66 -3.42
CA LEU A 214 -19.65 -29.30 -2.41
C LEU A 214 -18.29 -28.94 -3.03
N ARG A 215 -17.84 -29.71 -4.04
CA ARG A 215 -16.63 -29.42 -4.80
C ARG A 215 -16.70 -28.04 -5.45
N ASN A 216 -17.76 -27.77 -6.20
CA ASN A 216 -17.91 -26.51 -6.92
C ASN A 216 -17.95 -25.32 -5.95
N GLN A 217 -18.61 -25.46 -4.80
CA GLN A 217 -18.67 -24.41 -3.79
C GLN A 217 -17.32 -24.15 -3.10
N GLN A 218 -16.56 -25.20 -2.77
CA GLN A 218 -15.25 -25.01 -2.13
C GLN A 218 -14.22 -24.48 -3.12
N LEU A 219 -14.24 -24.96 -4.37
CA LEU A 219 -13.39 -24.46 -5.45
C LEU A 219 -13.70 -22.99 -5.77
N SER A 220 -14.98 -22.61 -5.81
CA SER A 220 -15.37 -21.22 -6.04
C SER A 220 -14.90 -20.29 -4.92
N GLN A 221 -14.95 -20.73 -3.67
CA GLN A 221 -14.41 -19.96 -2.54
C GLN A 221 -12.89 -19.77 -2.64
N VAL A 222 -12.13 -20.81 -3.03
CA VAL A 222 -10.68 -20.69 -3.22
C VAL A 222 -10.37 -19.69 -4.34
N ARG A 223 -11.10 -19.78 -5.46
CA ARG A 223 -10.95 -18.85 -6.59
C ARG A 223 -11.34 -17.43 -6.25
N GLN A 224 -12.43 -17.24 -5.51
CA GLN A 224 -12.87 -15.92 -5.07
C GLN A 224 -11.82 -15.29 -4.14
N ARG A 225 -11.28 -16.05 -3.17
CA ARG A 225 -10.21 -15.56 -2.29
C ARG A 225 -8.94 -15.23 -3.07
N LYS A 226 -8.58 -16.05 -4.06
CA LYS A 226 -7.46 -15.79 -4.97
C LYS A 226 -7.66 -14.46 -5.70
N GLU A 227 -8.82 -14.27 -6.32
CA GLU A 227 -9.15 -13.04 -7.06
C GLU A 227 -9.14 -11.80 -6.16
N GLU A 228 -9.73 -11.89 -4.96
CA GLU A 228 -9.72 -10.81 -3.97
C GLU A 228 -8.29 -10.46 -3.51
N ALA A 229 -7.47 -11.47 -3.22
CA ALA A 229 -6.08 -11.27 -2.80
C ALA A 229 -5.20 -10.70 -3.93
N GLU A 230 -5.36 -11.18 -5.17
CA GLU A 230 -4.67 -10.62 -6.33
C GLU A 230 -5.05 -9.16 -6.55
N LYS A 231 -6.35 -8.85 -6.46
CA LYS A 231 -6.85 -7.48 -6.59
C LYS A 231 -6.26 -6.59 -5.50
N GLN A 232 -6.26 -7.04 -4.25
CA GLN A 232 -5.67 -6.30 -3.14
C GLN A 232 -4.16 -6.05 -3.34
N ALA A 233 -3.40 -7.05 -3.80
CA ALA A 233 -1.98 -6.90 -4.09
C ALA A 233 -1.73 -5.88 -5.22
N ARG A 234 -2.56 -5.89 -6.27
CA ARG A 234 -2.50 -4.92 -7.37
C ARG A 234 -2.87 -3.51 -6.90
N ASP A 235 -3.94 -3.37 -6.12
CA ASP A 235 -4.42 -2.08 -5.60
C ASP A 235 -3.39 -1.45 -4.64
N ASN A 236 -2.78 -2.25 -3.76
CA ASN A 236 -1.73 -1.79 -2.86
C ASN A 236 -0.50 -1.29 -3.64
N ALA A 237 -0.08 -2.04 -4.67
CA ALA A 237 1.03 -1.64 -5.53
C ALA A 237 0.71 -0.35 -6.29
N TRP A 238 -0.52 -0.21 -6.81
CA TRP A 238 -0.96 0.98 -7.52
C TRP A 238 -0.99 2.22 -6.61
N LYS A 239 -1.59 2.09 -5.43
CA LYS A 239 -1.69 3.17 -4.44
C LYS A 239 -0.31 3.63 -3.98
N SER A 240 0.60 2.70 -3.72
CA SER A 240 1.99 3.01 -3.32
C SER A 240 2.78 3.65 -4.47
N GLY A 241 2.71 3.08 -5.66
CA GLY A 241 3.46 3.53 -6.84
C GLY A 241 3.04 4.92 -7.33
N ILE A 242 1.73 5.21 -7.40
CA ILE A 242 1.25 6.52 -7.84
C ILE A 242 1.52 7.60 -6.81
N ARG A 243 1.17 7.35 -5.54
CA ARG A 243 1.33 8.37 -4.50
C ARG A 243 2.80 8.76 -4.35
N THR A 244 3.68 7.77 -4.24
CA THR A 244 5.12 8.03 -4.08
C THR A 244 5.71 8.59 -5.38
N GLY A 245 5.34 8.04 -6.53
CA GLY A 245 5.89 8.46 -7.82
C GLY A 245 5.49 9.88 -8.25
N ILE A 246 4.23 10.27 -8.08
CA ILE A 246 3.81 11.65 -8.39
C ILE A 246 4.45 12.63 -7.42
N SER A 247 4.48 12.30 -6.13
CA SER A 247 5.07 13.17 -5.11
C SER A 247 6.57 13.37 -5.36
N SER A 248 7.32 12.32 -5.74
CA SER A 248 8.74 12.44 -6.09
C SER A 248 8.97 13.32 -7.32
N LEU A 249 8.11 13.23 -8.34
CA LEU A 249 8.21 14.09 -9.52
C LEU A 249 7.93 15.57 -9.17
N LEU A 250 6.87 15.84 -8.40
CA LEU A 250 6.56 17.21 -7.96
C LEU A 250 7.68 17.81 -7.11
N LEU A 251 8.23 17.03 -6.18
CA LEU A 251 9.39 17.42 -5.39
C LEU A 251 10.59 17.71 -6.29
N SER A 252 10.91 16.80 -7.23
CA SER A 252 12.04 16.98 -8.15
C SER A 252 11.94 18.30 -8.92
N LEU A 253 10.75 18.66 -9.42
CA LEU A 253 10.52 19.92 -10.12
C LEU A 253 10.77 21.13 -9.21
N GLY A 254 10.21 21.13 -8.00
CA GLY A 254 10.43 22.22 -7.04
C GLY A 254 11.91 22.45 -6.73
N TYR A 255 12.63 21.38 -6.42
CA TYR A 255 14.06 21.42 -6.12
C TYR A 255 14.94 21.80 -7.30
N ILE A 256 14.63 21.29 -8.50
CA ILE A 256 15.35 21.65 -9.73
C ILE A 256 15.14 23.12 -10.06
N ILE A 257 13.90 23.63 -9.97
CA ILE A 257 13.62 25.05 -10.21
C ILE A 257 14.43 25.91 -9.24
N ILE A 258 14.38 25.63 -7.94
CA ILE A 258 15.11 26.38 -6.92
C ILE A 258 16.63 26.32 -7.16
N GLY A 259 17.19 25.13 -7.34
CA GLY A 259 18.63 24.95 -7.52
C GLY A 259 19.15 25.56 -8.83
N TRP A 260 18.47 25.30 -9.94
CA TRP A 260 18.89 25.78 -11.27
C TRP A 260 18.78 27.30 -11.41
N THR A 261 17.67 27.89 -10.96
CA THR A 261 17.48 29.35 -11.03
C THR A 261 18.46 30.09 -10.12
N GLY A 262 18.71 29.56 -8.92
CA GLY A 262 19.67 30.11 -7.98
C GLY A 262 21.11 30.07 -8.49
N LEU A 263 21.58 28.92 -8.99
CA LEU A 263 22.93 28.77 -9.54
C LEU A 263 23.15 29.66 -10.78
N LYS A 264 22.16 29.75 -11.69
CA LYS A 264 22.24 30.68 -12.83
C LYS A 264 22.32 32.14 -12.39
N GLY A 265 21.50 32.54 -11.41
CA GLY A 265 21.48 33.92 -10.90
C GLY A 265 22.79 34.34 -10.22
N MET A 266 23.57 33.39 -9.71
CA MET A 266 24.89 33.62 -9.10
C MET A 266 26.05 33.67 -10.10
N GLY A 267 25.80 33.51 -11.40
CA GLY A 267 26.85 33.61 -12.44
C GLY A 267 27.78 32.41 -12.53
N THR A 268 27.49 31.28 -11.87
CA THR A 268 28.35 30.08 -11.87
C THR A 268 28.42 29.39 -13.24
N PHE A 269 27.55 29.76 -14.19
CA PHE A 269 27.55 29.30 -15.59
C PHE A 269 28.10 30.34 -16.58
N GLN A 270 28.59 31.49 -16.12
CA GLN A 270 29.20 32.50 -16.98
C GLN A 270 30.65 32.08 -17.25
N SER A 271 30.81 31.25 -18.28
CA SER A 271 32.08 30.98 -18.95
C SER A 271 32.85 32.30 -19.13
N SER A 272 34.08 32.36 -18.60
CA SER A 272 35.05 33.41 -18.86
C SER A 272 35.27 33.56 -20.37
N GLY A 273 34.49 34.43 -21.00
CA GLY A 273 34.79 34.99 -22.30
C GLY A 273 36.09 35.77 -22.20
N ARG A 274 37.19 35.13 -22.62
CA ARG A 274 38.52 35.69 -22.80
C ARG A 274 38.38 37.03 -23.54
N LYS A 275 38.57 38.16 -22.86
CA LYS A 275 38.76 39.45 -23.53
C LYS A 275 40.13 39.41 -24.20
N THR A 276 40.15 39.18 -25.50
CA THR A 276 41.34 39.45 -26.33
C THR A 276 41.57 40.97 -26.34
N PRO A 277 42.75 41.47 -25.95
CA PRO A 277 43.06 42.89 -26.10
C PRO A 277 43.22 43.21 -27.59
N ALA A 278 42.65 44.34 -28.01
CA ALA A 278 42.74 44.83 -29.38
C ALA A 278 44.22 45.15 -29.74
N PRO A 279 44.67 44.81 -30.96
CA PRO A 279 46.00 45.22 -31.41
C PRO A 279 46.02 46.73 -31.68
N ARG A 280 47.12 47.36 -31.27
CA ARG A 280 47.48 48.75 -31.59
C ARG A 280 47.89 48.89 -33.06
#